data_AF-Q020T3-F1
#
_entry.id   AF-Q020T3-F1
#
_cell.length_a   1.000
_cell.length_b   1.000
_cell.length_c   1.000
_cell.angle_alpha   90.00
_cell.angle_beta   90.00
_cell.angle_gamma   90.00
#
_symmetry.space_group_name_H-M   'P 1'
#
loop_
_entity.id
_entity.type
_entity.pdbx_description
1 polymer ?
#
loop_
_entity_poly.entity_id
_entity_poly.type
_entity_poly.pdbx_seq_one_letter_code
_entity_poly.pdbx_strand_id
1 'polypeptide(L)'
;MKIVADSAGNVHVHLRDGEIAGERRGEVIIDLNRDGHWIRGFEVIGGMVDFSVFAASQPFPASNPGGLRVVYDGDANAAYFFLPYGPRFMNLTAERQQAAQTYSHSINPESLLRFDRRGGLLSVVIPAGAVNNLDDFLFFFEPCA
;
A
#
# COMPACT_ATOMS: atom_id res chain seq x y z
N MET A 1 7.80 -7.89 4.01
CA MET A 1 7.45 -6.71 3.19
C MET A 1 8.71 -5.90 3.01
N LYS A 2 8.89 -5.20 1.89
CA LYS A 2 9.99 -4.27 1.67
C LYS A 2 9.49 -3.07 0.88
N ILE A 3 9.95 -1.88 1.25
CA ILE A 3 9.66 -0.65 0.51
C ILE A 3 10.96 -0.16 -0.10
N VAL A 4 10.95 0.12 -1.41
CA VAL A 4 12.12 0.59 -2.16
C VAL A 4 11.70 1.69 -3.10
N ALA A 5 12.55 2.70 -3.30
CA ALA A 5 12.36 3.66 -4.39
C ALA A 5 13.35 3.39 -5.52
N ASP A 6 12.89 3.54 -6.77
CA ASP A 6 13.79 3.52 -7.91
C ASP A 6 14.37 4.91 -8.24
N SER A 7 15.30 4.96 -9.19
CA SER A 7 15.95 6.20 -9.62
C SER A 7 15.00 7.21 -10.28
N ALA A 8 13.80 6.78 -10.68
CA ALA A 8 12.76 7.65 -11.22
C ALA A 8 11.81 8.18 -10.12
N GLY A 9 12.02 7.77 -8.86
CA GLY A 9 11.19 8.17 -7.73
C GLY A 9 9.93 7.34 -7.55
N ASN A 10 9.74 6.25 -8.32
CA ASN A 10 8.60 5.37 -8.09
C ASN A 10 8.85 4.55 -6.82
N VAL A 11 7.77 4.31 -6.08
CA VAL A 11 7.78 3.55 -4.85
C VAL A 11 7.34 2.12 -5.13
N HIS A 12 8.19 1.16 -4.82
CA HIS A 12 7.94 -0.28 -4.91
C HIS A 12 7.61 -0.81 -3.52
N VAL A 13 6.34 -1.16 -3.31
CA VAL A 13 5.88 -1.84 -2.10
C VAL A 13 5.84 -3.34 -2.36
N HIS A 14 6.87 -4.05 -1.93
CA HIS A 14 6.96 -5.50 -1.98
C HIS A 14 6.23 -6.11 -0.78
N LEU A 15 5.10 -6.75 -1.01
CA LEU A 15 4.24 -7.28 0.04
C LEU A 15 4.74 -8.64 0.54
N ARG A 16 5.21 -9.50 -0.37
CA ARG A 16 5.76 -10.83 -0.09
C ARG A 16 6.76 -11.27 -1.15
N ASP A 17 7.55 -12.30 -0.83
CA ASP A 17 8.45 -12.94 -1.78
C ASP A 17 7.70 -13.86 -2.74
N GLY A 18 8.22 -14.00 -3.96
CA GLY A 18 7.69 -14.91 -4.97
C GLY A 18 8.18 -14.60 -6.39
N GLU A 19 7.97 -15.56 -7.29
CA GLU A 19 8.25 -15.39 -8.72
C GLU A 19 7.11 -14.60 -9.38
N ILE A 20 7.46 -13.52 -10.08
CA ILE A 20 6.51 -12.74 -10.87
C ILE A 20 6.09 -13.57 -12.08
N ALA A 21 4.80 -13.91 -12.14
CA ALA A 21 4.20 -14.64 -13.26
C ALA A 21 3.29 -13.77 -14.14
N GLY A 22 2.90 -12.60 -13.63
CA GLY A 22 2.08 -11.66 -14.37
C GLY A 22 2.15 -10.24 -13.81
N GLU A 23 1.93 -9.27 -14.68
CA GLU A 23 1.85 -7.86 -14.34
C GLU A 23 0.58 -7.26 -14.94
N ARG A 24 -0.07 -6.35 -14.20
CA ARG A 24 -1.24 -5.59 -14.65
C ARG A 24 -1.11 -4.14 -14.22
N ARG A 25 -1.60 -3.22 -15.04
CA ARG A 25 -1.84 -1.84 -14.63
C ARG A 25 -3.25 -1.73 -14.08
N GLY A 26 -3.41 -0.92 -13.05
CA GLY A 26 -4.71 -0.66 -12.45
C GLY A 26 -4.63 0.51 -11.49
N GLU A 27 -5.75 1.17 -11.28
CA GLU A 27 -5.84 2.23 -10.28
C GLU A 27 -5.90 1.60 -8.88
N VAL A 28 -5.17 2.21 -7.95
CA VAL A 28 -5.25 1.91 -6.52
C VAL A 28 -5.59 3.20 -5.78
N ILE A 29 -6.23 3.11 -4.64
CA ILE A 29 -6.57 4.28 -3.82
C ILE A 29 -5.52 4.44 -2.72
N ILE A 30 -5.02 5.65 -2.55
CA ILE A 30 -4.02 6.02 -1.53
C ILE A 30 -4.60 7.13 -0.64
N ASP A 31 -4.57 6.93 0.68
CA ASP A 31 -5.04 7.93 1.65
C ASP A 31 -3.95 8.89 2.11
N LEU A 32 -4.15 10.18 1.86
CA LEU A 32 -3.24 11.25 2.22
C LEU A 32 -3.81 12.13 3.35
N ASN A 33 -2.92 12.65 4.20
CA ASN A 33 -3.30 13.66 5.20
C ASN A 33 -3.46 15.04 4.55
N ARG A 34 -3.75 16.05 5.38
CA ARG A 34 -3.96 17.42 4.92
C ARG A 34 -2.73 18.02 4.21
N ASP A 35 -1.54 17.55 4.57
CA ASP A 35 -0.25 17.96 3.99
C ASP A 35 0.13 17.11 2.77
N GLY A 36 -0.72 16.16 2.38
CA GLY A 36 -0.49 15.24 1.26
C GLY A 36 0.43 14.07 1.58
N HIS A 37 0.70 13.78 2.86
CA HIS A 37 1.49 12.61 3.27
C HIS A 37 0.62 11.37 3.32
N TRP A 38 1.15 10.25 2.81
CA TRP A 38 0.46 8.98 2.86
C TRP A 38 0.37 8.46 4.29
N ILE A 39 -0.83 8.07 4.72
CA ILE A 39 -1.12 7.79 6.13
C ILE A 39 -1.14 6.30 6.44
N ARG A 40 -1.82 5.45 5.66
CA ARG A 40 -2.17 4.08 6.12
C ARG A 40 -1.70 2.96 5.23
N GLY A 41 -1.82 3.13 3.93
CA GLY A 41 -1.71 2.05 2.96
C GLY A 41 -2.65 2.29 1.78
N PHE A 42 -2.87 1.27 0.97
CA PHE A 42 -3.60 1.41 -0.27
C PHE A 42 -4.77 0.44 -0.35
N GLU A 43 -5.79 0.83 -1.12
CA GLU A 43 -6.95 0.01 -1.40
C GLU A 43 -6.99 -0.37 -2.89
N VAL A 44 -7.39 -1.61 -3.14
CA VAL A 44 -7.64 -2.14 -4.48
C VAL A 44 -9.13 -2.46 -4.59
N ILE A 45 -9.82 -1.81 -5.52
CA ILE A 45 -11.24 -2.03 -5.78
C ILE A 45 -11.39 -2.83 -7.08
N GLY A 46 -12.21 -3.89 -7.06
CA GLY A 46 -12.37 -4.77 -8.22
C GLY A 46 -12.89 -4.08 -9.48
N GLY A 47 -13.61 -2.96 -9.37
CA GLY A 47 -14.03 -2.15 -10.50
C GLY A 47 -12.93 -1.31 -11.16
N MET A 48 -11.74 -1.21 -10.54
CA MET A 48 -10.59 -0.44 -11.01
C MET A 48 -9.48 -1.32 -11.61
N VAL A 49 -9.67 -2.64 -11.60
CA VAL A 49 -8.67 -3.63 -11.99
C VAL A 49 -9.28 -4.78 -12.78
N ASP A 50 -8.48 -5.46 -13.59
CA ASP A 50 -8.91 -6.58 -14.45
C ASP A 50 -8.60 -7.97 -13.87
N PHE A 51 -8.37 -8.06 -12.55
CA PHE A 51 -8.06 -9.29 -11.83
C PHE A 51 -8.94 -9.50 -10.59
N SER A 52 -8.95 -10.70 -10.04
CA SER A 52 -9.71 -11.01 -8.81
C SER A 52 -9.04 -10.40 -7.57
N VAL A 53 -9.67 -9.39 -6.97
CA VAL A 53 -9.20 -8.78 -5.70
C VAL A 53 -9.18 -9.80 -4.55
N PHE A 54 -10.16 -10.70 -4.52
CA PHE A 54 -10.17 -11.81 -3.58
C PHE A 54 -8.92 -12.70 -3.72
N ALA A 55 -8.61 -13.17 -4.93
CA ALA A 55 -7.43 -14.01 -5.16
C ALA A 55 -6.13 -13.25 -4.85
N ALA A 56 -6.09 -11.97 -5.19
CA ALA A 56 -4.95 -11.09 -4.92
C ALA A 56 -4.68 -10.92 -3.42
N SER A 57 -5.73 -10.85 -2.59
CA SER A 57 -5.65 -10.62 -1.14
C SER A 57 -5.55 -11.90 -0.30
N GLN A 58 -6.04 -13.04 -0.80
CA GLN A 58 -6.03 -14.34 -0.11
C GLN A 58 -4.69 -14.75 0.54
N PRO A 59 -3.51 -14.50 -0.05
CA PRO A 59 -2.24 -14.90 0.55
C PRO A 59 -1.90 -14.17 1.85
N PHE A 60 -2.60 -13.10 2.20
CA PHE A 60 -2.31 -12.29 3.38
C PHE A 60 -3.30 -12.60 4.52
N PRO A 61 -2.83 -12.99 5.71
CA PRO A 61 -3.72 -13.18 6.85
C PRO A 61 -4.35 -11.84 7.26
N ALA A 62 -5.62 -11.87 7.70
CA ALA A 62 -6.41 -10.69 8.01
C ALA A 62 -5.82 -9.76 9.10
N SER A 63 -4.86 -10.27 9.89
CA SER A 63 -4.19 -9.52 10.94
C SER A 63 -2.82 -10.12 11.24
N ASN A 64 -1.75 -9.51 10.72
CA ASN A 64 -0.39 -9.79 11.18
C ASN A 64 0.07 -8.69 12.14
N PRO A 65 0.23 -8.96 13.46
CA PRO A 65 0.71 -7.97 14.41
C PRO A 65 2.11 -7.48 14.01
N GLY A 66 2.29 -6.17 13.81
CA GLY A 66 3.56 -5.57 13.41
C GLY A 66 3.95 -5.78 11.93
N GLY A 67 3.08 -6.39 11.13
CA GLY A 67 3.27 -6.58 9.69
C GLY A 67 2.18 -5.92 8.85
N LEU A 68 2.20 -6.22 7.55
CA LEU A 68 1.11 -5.88 6.63
C LEU A 68 -0.20 -6.48 7.15
N ARG A 69 -1.23 -5.64 7.32
CA ARG A 69 -2.59 -6.09 7.62
C ARG A 69 -3.44 -5.89 6.36
N VAL A 70 -4.17 -6.93 5.96
CA VAL A 70 -5.04 -6.86 4.77
C VAL A 70 -6.47 -7.14 5.19
N VAL A 71 -7.41 -6.30 4.76
CA VAL A 71 -8.84 -6.47 5.02
C VAL A 71 -9.55 -6.52 3.68
N TYR A 72 -10.21 -7.64 3.40
CA TYR A 72 -11.03 -7.82 2.21
C TYR A 72 -12.52 -7.65 2.58
N ASP A 73 -13.20 -6.76 1.87
CA ASP A 73 -14.64 -6.56 1.90
C ASP A 73 -15.26 -7.20 0.66
N GLY A 74 -16.03 -8.27 0.88
CA GLY A 74 -16.69 -9.01 -0.19
C GLY A 74 -17.87 -8.28 -0.81
N ASP A 75 -18.55 -7.40 -0.07
CA ASP A 75 -19.71 -6.65 -0.55
C ASP A 75 -19.26 -5.51 -1.47
N ALA A 76 -18.16 -4.84 -1.10
CA ALA A 76 -17.52 -3.81 -1.93
C ALA A 76 -16.59 -4.38 -3.02
N ASN A 77 -16.24 -5.67 -2.94
CA ASN A 77 -15.18 -6.30 -3.73
C ASN A 77 -13.88 -5.47 -3.69
N ALA A 78 -13.43 -5.15 -2.48
CA ALA A 78 -12.30 -4.28 -2.23
C ALA A 78 -11.35 -4.90 -1.20
N ALA A 79 -10.05 -4.65 -1.33
CA ALA A 79 -9.05 -5.06 -0.36
C ALA A 79 -8.21 -3.86 0.07
N TYR A 80 -8.19 -3.58 1.37
CA TYR A 80 -7.32 -2.57 1.96
C TYR A 80 -6.05 -3.21 2.52
N PHE A 81 -4.89 -2.73 2.07
CA PHE A 81 -3.55 -3.15 2.48
C PHE A 81 -2.95 -2.10 3.40
N PHE A 82 -3.08 -2.29 4.71
CA PHE A 82 -2.52 -1.42 5.74
C PHE A 82 -1.03 -1.71 5.90
N LEU A 83 -0.20 -0.72 5.58
CA LEU A 83 1.24 -0.80 5.73
C LEU A 83 1.62 -0.53 7.21
N PRO A 84 2.62 -1.25 7.75
CA PRO A 84 3.13 -0.98 9.09
C PRO A 84 3.80 0.40 9.13
N TYR A 85 3.48 1.16 10.18
CA TYR A 85 4.13 2.44 10.44
C TYR A 85 5.59 2.27 10.81
N GLY A 86 6.43 3.20 10.34
CA GLY A 86 7.84 3.26 10.68
C GLY A 86 8.10 3.60 12.15
N PRO A 87 9.26 3.21 12.71
CA PRO A 87 9.62 3.54 14.09
C PRO A 87 9.57 5.04 14.41
N ARG A 88 9.88 5.89 13.42
CA ARG A 88 9.82 7.35 13.56
C ARG A 88 8.39 7.83 13.81
N PHE A 89 7.42 7.30 13.09
CA PHE A 89 6.00 7.58 13.31
C PHE A 89 5.54 7.02 14.66
N MET A 90 5.92 5.79 14.99
CA MET A 90 5.54 5.13 16.25
C MET A 90 6.10 5.85 17.50
N ASN A 91 7.22 6.57 17.36
CA ASN A 91 7.81 7.38 18.43
C ASN A 91 7.15 8.75 18.63
N LEU A 92 6.19 9.15 17.78
CA LEU A 92 5.41 10.36 17.98
C LEU A 92 4.46 10.19 19.18
N THR A 93 4.04 11.31 19.78
CA THR A 93 2.98 11.29 20.79
C THR A 93 1.66 10.82 20.19
N ALA A 94 0.78 10.22 21.00
CA ALA A 94 -0.52 9.72 20.54
C ALA A 94 -1.35 10.81 19.85
N GLU A 95 -1.31 12.05 20.37
CA GLU A 95 -1.97 13.21 19.76
C GLU A 95 -1.43 13.52 18.36
N ARG A 96 -0.11 13.46 18.16
CA ARG A 96 0.52 13.69 16.84
C ARG A 96 0.22 12.58 15.86
N GLN A 97 0.21 11.32 16.32
CA GLN A 97 -0.20 10.18 15.50
C GLN A 97 -1.66 10.34 15.07
N GLN A 98 -2.54 10.68 15.99
CA GLN A 98 -3.96 10.90 15.72
C GLN A 98 -4.18 12.06 14.75
N ALA A 99 -3.52 13.20 14.98
CA ALA A 99 -3.61 14.36 14.09
C ALA A 99 -3.19 14.02 12.66
N ALA A 100 -2.12 13.25 12.49
CA ALA A 100 -1.66 12.79 11.17
C ALA A 100 -2.65 11.84 10.49
N GLN A 101 -3.47 11.10 11.26
CA GLN A 101 -4.41 10.09 10.75
C GLN A 101 -5.86 10.57 10.58
N THR A 102 -6.21 11.76 11.07
CA THR A 102 -7.61 12.21 11.22
C THR A 102 -8.20 12.75 9.92
N TYR A 103 -7.40 13.43 9.10
CA TYR A 103 -7.83 13.92 7.79
C TYR A 103 -7.42 12.95 6.70
N SER A 104 -8.34 12.53 5.83
CA SER A 104 -8.03 11.70 4.66
C SER A 104 -8.60 12.33 3.39
N HIS A 105 -7.72 12.69 2.46
CA HIS A 105 -8.05 12.84 1.05
C HIS A 105 -7.47 11.65 0.28
N SER A 106 -8.10 11.23 -0.82
CA SER A 106 -7.67 10.05 -1.55
C SER A 106 -7.30 10.40 -2.99
N ILE A 107 -6.21 9.80 -3.48
CA ILE A 107 -5.79 9.87 -4.89
C ILE A 107 -5.80 8.48 -5.51
N ASN A 108 -5.94 8.42 -6.84
CA ASN A 108 -6.11 7.17 -7.58
C ASN A 108 -5.05 7.01 -8.69
N PRO A 109 -3.77 6.81 -8.35
CA PRO A 109 -2.75 6.63 -9.38
C PRO A 109 -2.87 5.31 -10.11
N GLU A 110 -2.61 5.33 -11.42
CA GLU A 110 -2.35 4.11 -12.18
C GLU A 110 -1.03 3.49 -11.71
N SER A 111 -1.13 2.30 -11.14
CA SER A 111 -0.02 1.58 -10.51
C SER A 111 0.25 0.27 -11.25
N LEU A 112 1.50 -0.23 -11.16
CA LEU A 112 1.85 -1.55 -11.68
C LEU A 112 1.71 -2.58 -10.56
N LEU A 113 0.85 -3.56 -10.74
CA LEU A 113 0.63 -4.66 -9.81
C LEU A 113 1.28 -5.94 -10.36
N ARG A 114 2.00 -6.65 -9.50
CA ARG A 114 2.71 -7.89 -9.85
C ARG A 114 2.13 -9.07 -9.09
N PHE A 115 1.97 -10.20 -9.77
CA PHE A 115 1.28 -11.37 -9.26
C PHE A 115 2.11 -12.64 -9.40
N ASP A 116 1.84 -13.62 -8.53
CA ASP A 116 2.32 -14.98 -8.73
C ASP A 116 1.41 -15.78 -9.67
N ARG A 117 1.78 -17.04 -9.94
CA ARG A 117 1.04 -17.96 -10.83
C ARG A 117 -0.39 -18.27 -10.35
N ARG A 118 -0.73 -17.97 -9.10
CA ARG A 118 -2.06 -18.19 -8.52
C ARG A 118 -2.91 -16.91 -8.52
N GLY A 119 -2.39 -15.79 -9.03
CA GLY A 119 -3.06 -14.49 -9.02
C GLY A 119 -2.96 -13.76 -7.68
N GLY A 120 -2.13 -14.24 -6.75
CA GLY A 120 -1.88 -13.55 -5.49
C GLY A 120 -0.99 -12.32 -5.69
N LEU A 121 -1.27 -11.20 -5.02
CA LEU A 121 -0.47 -9.97 -5.18
C LEU A 121 0.91 -10.15 -4.53
N LEU A 122 1.98 -9.76 -5.23
CA LEU A 122 3.37 -9.79 -4.76
C LEU A 122 3.87 -8.39 -4.40
N SER A 123 3.62 -7.42 -5.27
CA SER A 123 4.06 -6.04 -5.08
C SER A 123 3.20 -5.05 -5.86
N VAL A 124 3.23 -3.80 -5.42
CA VAL A 124 2.64 -2.65 -6.12
C VAL A 124 3.72 -1.60 -6.36
N VAL A 125 3.76 -1.04 -7.57
CA VAL A 125 4.62 0.11 -7.91
C VAL A 125 3.75 1.34 -8.07
N ILE A 126 3.96 2.30 -7.17
CA ILE A 126 3.28 3.58 -7.13
C ILE A 126 4.15 4.60 -7.89
N PRO A 127 3.58 5.33 -8.87
CA PRO A 127 4.34 6.29 -9.66
C PRO A 127 4.78 7.49 -8.81
N ALA A 128 5.95 8.06 -9.12
CA ALA A 128 6.53 9.18 -8.38
C ALA A 128 5.56 10.36 -8.19
N GLY A 129 4.73 10.68 -9.19
CA GLY A 129 3.77 11.79 -9.11
C GLY A 129 2.62 11.59 -8.11
N ALA A 130 2.44 10.37 -7.58
CA ALA A 130 1.48 10.07 -6.53
C ALA A 130 2.07 10.20 -5.12
N VAL A 131 3.37 10.46 -5.00
CA VAL A 131 4.08 10.59 -3.75
C VAL A 131 4.61 12.03 -3.67
N ASN A 132 4.06 12.84 -2.76
CA ASN A 132 4.47 14.24 -2.61
C ASN A 132 5.98 14.38 -2.33
N ASN A 133 6.52 13.50 -1.48
CA ASN A 133 7.93 13.42 -1.15
C ASN A 133 8.28 12.00 -0.69
N LEU A 134 9.34 11.42 -1.28
CA LEU A 134 9.80 10.08 -0.95
C LEU A 134 10.31 9.97 0.49
N ASP A 135 11.01 10.98 0.99
CA ASP A 135 11.55 10.96 2.35
C ASP A 135 10.43 10.94 3.39
N ASP A 136 9.31 11.62 3.09
CA ASP A 136 8.12 11.62 3.94
C ASP A 136 7.40 10.27 3.88
N PHE A 137 7.33 9.63 2.71
CA PHE A 137 6.80 8.28 2.61
C PHE A 137 7.60 7.27 3.45
N LEU A 138 8.94 7.33 3.38
CA LEU A 138 9.83 6.50 4.20
C LEU A 138 9.85 6.89 5.69
N PHE A 139 9.42 8.10 6.05
CA PHE A 139 9.21 8.50 7.43
C PHE A 139 7.98 7.79 8.03
N PHE A 140 6.88 7.74 7.27
CA PHE A 140 5.63 7.16 7.72
C PHE A 140 5.64 5.63 7.73
N PHE A 141 6.29 4.99 6.76
CA PHE A 141 6.26 3.54 6.61
C PHE A 141 7.65 2.95 6.68
N GLU A 142 7.75 1.79 7.33
CA GLU A 142 9.03 1.11 7.47
C GLU A 142 9.42 0.38 6.18
N PRO A 143 10.58 0.68 5.58
CA PRO A 143 11.28 -0.34 4.80
C PRO A 143 11.77 -1.39 5.79
N CYS A 144 11.16 -2.59 5.84
CA CYS A 144 11.72 -3.66 6.68
C CYS A 144 13.19 -3.91 6.28
N ALA A 145 14.04 -4.01 7.30
CA ALA A 145 15.45 -4.38 7.16
C ALA A 145 15.62 -5.78 6.54
#